data_AF-A0A183KVH7-F1
#
_entry.id   AF-A0A183KVH7-F1
#
_cell.length_a   1.000
_cell.length_b   1.000
_cell.length_c   1.000
_cell.angle_alpha   90.00
_cell.angle_beta   90.00
_cell.angle_gamma   90.00
#
_symmetry.space_group_name_H-M   'P 1'
#
loop_
_entity.id
_entity.type
_entity.pdbx_description
1 polymer ?
#
loop_
_entity_poly.entity_id
_entity_poly.type
_entity_poly.pdbx_seq_one_letter_code
_entity_poly.pdbx_strand_id
1 'polypeptide(L)'
;MISSNKENQKKNKQVRKSIRADNQKYSENPATTAEKSAREGKLRQLDDKSTKLSEIRSKPEKPIKDKEGQIITEIQEQRNRSVEHFEELLNRPAPLNLPNIEAVPANHPIPVIPPTVEETKITTR
;
A
#
# COMPACT_ATOMS: atom_id res chain seq x y z
N MET A 1 -45.12 -8.18 7.83
CA MET A 1 -43.96 -7.52 7.19
C MET A 1 -42.58 -7.94 7.74
N ILE A 2 -42.47 -8.56 8.91
CA ILE A 2 -41.17 -8.92 9.53
C ILE A 2 -40.43 -10.10 8.82
N SER A 3 -41.17 -11.04 8.23
CA SER A 3 -40.59 -12.22 7.57
C SER A 3 -39.77 -11.90 6.31
N SER A 4 -40.14 -10.85 5.57
CA SER A 4 -39.50 -10.46 4.31
C SER A 4 -38.09 -9.87 4.52
N ASN A 5 -37.82 -9.22 5.66
CA ASN A 5 -36.50 -8.68 5.97
C ASN A 5 -35.48 -9.80 6.29
N LYS A 6 -35.88 -10.81 7.06
CA LYS A 6 -35.01 -11.97 7.37
C LYS A 6 -34.61 -12.77 6.13
N GLU A 7 -35.52 -12.92 5.17
CA GLU A 7 -35.22 -13.62 3.93
C GLU A 7 -34.27 -12.82 3.02
N ASN A 8 -34.44 -11.50 2.93
CA ASN A 8 -33.52 -10.62 2.20
C ASN A 8 -32.11 -10.62 2.81
N GLN A 9 -31.97 -10.67 4.13
CA GLN A 9 -30.66 -10.81 4.79
C GLN A 9 -29.96 -12.13 4.46
N LYS A 10 -30.71 -13.24 4.41
CA LYS A 10 -30.16 -14.57 4.03
C LYS A 10 -29.69 -14.57 2.57
N LYS A 11 -30.50 -14.03 1.66
CA LYS A 11 -30.16 -13.92 0.23
C LYS A 11 -28.91 -13.05 0.02
N ASN A 12 -28.80 -11.90 0.70
CA ASN A 12 -27.63 -11.02 0.60
C ASN A 12 -26.35 -11.68 1.15
N LYS A 13 -26.45 -12.45 2.25
CA LYS A 13 -25.33 -13.23 2.78
C LYS A 13 -24.85 -14.30 1.78
N GLN A 14 -25.78 -14.93 1.05
CA GLN A 14 -25.46 -15.93 0.04
C GLN A 14 -24.75 -15.30 -1.18
N VAL A 15 -25.26 -14.17 -1.68
CA VAL A 15 -24.63 -13.41 -2.77
C VAL A 15 -23.21 -12.95 -2.40
N ARG A 16 -22.99 -12.47 -1.18
CA ARG A 16 -21.64 -12.09 -0.72
C ARG A 16 -20.68 -13.27 -0.58
N LYS A 17 -21.18 -14.49 -0.39
CA LYS A 17 -20.36 -15.70 -0.37
C LYS A 17 -20.02 -16.16 -1.79
N SER A 18 -20.97 -16.13 -2.72
CA SER A 18 -20.71 -16.49 -4.11
C SER A 18 -19.72 -15.52 -4.77
N ILE A 19 -19.86 -14.21 -4.54
CA ILE A 19 -18.90 -13.20 -5.03
C ILE A 19 -17.48 -13.47 -4.49
N ARG A 20 -17.36 -13.84 -3.21
CA ARG A 20 -16.05 -14.17 -2.62
C ARG A 20 -15.43 -15.43 -3.25
N ALA A 21 -16.24 -16.47 -3.45
CA ALA A 21 -15.77 -17.71 -4.07
C ALA A 21 -15.35 -17.50 -5.53
N ASP A 22 -16.10 -16.71 -6.30
CA ASP A 22 -15.80 -16.42 -7.70
C ASP A 22 -14.54 -15.56 -7.84
N ASN A 23 -14.38 -14.54 -6.99
CA ASN A 23 -13.15 -13.74 -6.92
C ASN A 23 -11.93 -14.58 -6.54
N GLN A 24 -12.09 -15.54 -5.61
CA GLN A 24 -11.02 -16.43 -5.22
C GLN A 24 -10.61 -17.36 -6.38
N LYS A 25 -11.59 -17.99 -7.05
CA LYS A 25 -11.35 -18.82 -8.23
C LYS A 25 -10.68 -18.04 -9.37
N TYR A 26 -11.10 -16.78 -9.58
CA TYR A 26 -10.48 -15.90 -10.57
C TYR A 26 -9.03 -15.56 -10.20
N SER A 27 -8.68 -15.44 -8.91
CA SER A 27 -7.33 -15.15 -8.44
C SER A 27 -6.37 -16.36 -8.43
N GLU A 28 -6.90 -17.58 -8.28
CA GLU A 28 -6.10 -18.82 -8.25
C GLU A 28 -5.59 -19.23 -9.65
N ASN A 29 -6.38 -19.02 -10.71
CA ASN A 29 -5.97 -19.29 -12.09
C ASN A 29 -4.69 -18.55 -12.53
N PRO A 30 -4.56 -17.22 -12.33
CA PRO A 30 -3.34 -16.51 -12.66
C PRO A 30 -2.18 -16.86 -11.73
N ALA A 31 -2.43 -17.14 -10.45
CA ALA A 31 -1.39 -17.55 -9.50
C ALA A 31 -0.75 -18.90 -9.90
N THR A 32 -1.57 -19.91 -10.19
CA THR A 32 -1.11 -21.22 -10.67
C THR A 32 -0.40 -21.13 -12.02
N THR A 33 -0.87 -20.26 -12.92
CA THR A 33 -0.22 -20.02 -14.22
C THR A 33 1.11 -19.28 -14.06
N ALA A 34 1.22 -18.34 -13.13
CA ALA A 34 2.46 -17.62 -12.82
C ALA A 34 3.50 -18.56 -12.20
N GLU A 35 3.09 -19.42 -11.26
CA GLU A 35 3.95 -20.44 -10.65
C GLU A 35 4.50 -21.41 -11.71
N LYS A 36 3.64 -21.88 -12.62
CA LYS A 36 4.06 -22.76 -13.73
C LYS A 36 5.02 -22.05 -14.70
N SER A 37 4.78 -20.76 -15.00
CA SER A 37 5.64 -19.95 -15.87
C SER A 37 7.01 -19.68 -15.24
N ALA A 38 7.06 -19.50 -13.91
CA ALA A 38 8.30 -19.34 -13.14
C ALA A 38 9.12 -20.63 -13.11
N ARG A 39 8.46 -21.80 -12.96
CA ARG A 39 9.12 -23.12 -13.06
C ARG A 39 9.64 -23.42 -14.48
N GLU A 40 8.96 -22.94 -15.52
CA GLU A 40 9.32 -23.14 -16.93
C GLU A 40 10.36 -22.13 -17.48
N GLY A 41 10.90 -21.21 -16.66
CA GLY A 41 11.93 -20.27 -17.11
C GLY A 41 11.47 -19.27 -18.19
N LYS A 42 10.16 -19.01 -18.27
CA LYS A 42 9.54 -18.18 -19.31
C LYS A 42 9.53 -16.70 -18.92
N LEU A 43 10.71 -16.13 -18.73
CA LEU A 43 10.94 -14.76 -18.24
C LEU A 43 10.15 -13.69 -19.02
N ARG A 44 10.07 -13.78 -20.34
CA ARG A 44 9.26 -12.84 -21.17
C ARG A 44 7.77 -12.83 -20.82
N GLN A 45 7.18 -13.99 -20.53
CA GLN A 45 5.77 -14.06 -20.14
C GLN A 45 5.54 -13.56 -18.71
N LEU A 46 6.56 -13.68 -17.85
CA LEU A 46 6.55 -13.08 -16.52
C LEU A 46 6.59 -11.56 -16.60
N ASP A 47 7.41 -10.98 -17.49
CA ASP A 47 7.48 -9.52 -17.68
C ASP A 47 6.18 -8.95 -18.27
N ASP A 48 5.62 -9.60 -19.30
CA ASP A 48 4.35 -9.20 -19.89
C ASP A 48 3.20 -9.27 -18.86
N LYS A 49 3.19 -10.32 -18.02
CA LYS A 49 2.21 -10.47 -16.94
C LYS A 49 2.45 -9.49 -15.79
N SER A 50 3.70 -9.23 -15.41
CA SER A 50 4.05 -8.26 -14.37
C SER A 50 3.63 -6.85 -14.76
N THR A 51 3.83 -6.49 -16.03
CA THR A 51 3.36 -5.22 -16.63
C THR A 51 1.83 -5.15 -16.59
N LYS A 52 1.12 -6.20 -17.03
CA LYS A 52 -0.35 -6.28 -16.98
C LYS A 52 -0.89 -6.20 -15.55
N LEU A 53 -0.24 -6.86 -14.59
CA LEU A 53 -0.63 -6.85 -13.17
C LEU A 53 -0.38 -5.46 -12.55
N SER A 54 0.70 -4.78 -12.95
CA SER A 54 1.00 -3.41 -12.52
C SER A 54 -0.03 -2.42 -13.07
N GLU A 55 -0.46 -2.59 -14.33
CA GLU A 55 -1.56 -1.82 -14.92
C GLU A 55 -2.88 -2.03 -14.17
N ILE A 56 -3.23 -3.27 -13.81
CA ILE A 56 -4.45 -3.58 -13.03
C ILE A 56 -4.41 -2.96 -11.62
N ARG A 57 -3.22 -2.91 -10.99
CA ARG A 57 -3.00 -2.30 -9.67
C ARG A 57 -2.77 -0.79 -9.70
N SER A 58 -2.66 -0.18 -10.87
CA SER A 58 -2.41 1.25 -11.03
C SER A 58 -3.66 2.12 -10.85
N LYS A 59 -4.84 1.53 -10.59
CA LYS A 59 -6.01 2.32 -10.19
C LYS A 59 -5.73 2.96 -8.83
N PRO A 60 -5.65 4.28 -8.72
CA PRO A 60 -5.50 4.91 -7.43
C PRO A 60 -6.77 4.62 -6.62
N GLU A 61 -6.62 4.02 -5.45
CA GLU A 61 -7.72 3.71 -4.51
C GLU A 61 -8.47 4.98 -4.08
N LYS A 62 -7.85 6.16 -4.27
CA LYS A 62 -8.42 7.47 -3.95
C LYS A 62 -8.26 8.44 -5.13
N PRO A 63 -9.35 9.08 -5.59
CA PRO A 63 -9.25 10.16 -6.57
C PRO A 63 -8.46 11.34 -6.00
N ILE A 64 -7.65 11.99 -6.85
CA ILE A 64 -6.92 13.20 -6.49
C ILE A 64 -7.92 14.35 -6.40
N LYS A 65 -7.76 15.16 -5.35
CA LYS A 65 -8.63 16.29 -5.07
C LYS A 65 -7.90 17.62 -5.24
N ASP A 66 -8.63 18.65 -5.65
CA ASP A 66 -8.16 20.03 -5.62
C ASP A 66 -8.07 20.57 -4.16
N LYS A 67 -7.76 21.86 -4.01
CA LYS A 67 -7.62 22.49 -2.69
C LYS A 67 -8.98 22.65 -1.98
N GLU A 68 -10.04 22.70 -2.76
CA GLU A 68 -11.44 22.83 -2.35
C GLU A 68 -12.07 21.47 -2.00
N GLY A 69 -11.35 20.37 -2.25
CA GLY A 69 -11.74 19.01 -1.92
C GLY A 69 -12.57 18.30 -3.00
N GLN A 70 -12.71 18.89 -4.18
CA GLN A 70 -13.39 18.31 -5.33
C GLN A 70 -12.48 17.36 -6.09
N ILE A 71 -13.09 16.33 -6.70
CA ILE A 71 -12.37 15.31 -7.44
C ILE A 71 -11.93 15.86 -8.80
N ILE A 72 -10.62 15.81 -9.06
CA ILE A 72 -10.04 16.13 -10.36
C ILE A 72 -10.18 14.91 -11.28
N THR A 73 -10.79 15.10 -12.44
CA THR A 73 -11.03 14.03 -13.42
C THR A 73 -10.11 14.12 -14.64
N GLU A 74 -9.49 15.27 -14.89
CA GLU A 74 -8.56 15.50 -15.99
C GLU A 74 -7.11 15.16 -15.59
N ILE A 75 -6.41 14.38 -16.43
CA ILE A 75 -5.04 13.91 -16.16
C ILE A 75 -4.04 15.07 -16.06
N GLN A 76 -4.22 16.12 -16.87
CA GLN A 76 -3.32 17.27 -16.88
C GLN A 76 -3.46 18.09 -15.59
N GLU A 77 -4.68 18.35 -15.15
CA GLU A 77 -4.95 19.00 -13.87
C GLU A 77 -4.45 18.16 -12.69
N GLN A 78 -4.58 16.84 -12.76
CA GLN A 78 -4.07 15.92 -11.74
C GLN A 78 -2.54 16.02 -11.60
N ARG A 79 -1.81 16.12 -12.71
CA ARG A 79 -0.36 16.34 -12.71
C ARG A 79 0.01 17.69 -12.12
N ASN A 80 -0.68 18.76 -12.53
CA ASN A 80 -0.44 20.10 -12.02
C ASN A 80 -0.67 20.17 -10.50
N ARG A 81 -1.77 19.58 -10.01
CA ARG A 81 -2.06 19.48 -8.57
C ARG A 81 -1.00 18.67 -7.81
N SER A 82 -0.47 17.62 -8.44
CA SER A 82 0.61 16.83 -7.85
C SER A 82 1.88 17.66 -7.70
N VAL A 83 2.31 18.38 -8.75
CA VAL A 83 3.49 19.25 -8.73
C VAL A 83 3.37 20.29 -7.64
N GLU A 84 2.23 21.00 -7.57
CA GLU A 84 1.98 22.02 -6.57
C GLU A 84 2.02 21.47 -5.14
N HIS A 85 1.42 20.30 -4.90
CA HIS A 85 1.44 19.68 -3.57
C HIS A 85 2.87 19.29 -3.13
N PHE A 86 3.69 18.78 -4.05
CA PHE A 86 5.09 18.46 -3.77
C PHE A 86 5.92 19.72 -3.55
N GLU A 87 5.70 20.79 -4.33
CA GLU A 87 6.37 22.08 -4.11
C GLU A 87 6.02 22.68 -2.74
N GLU A 88 4.76 22.65 -2.33
CA GLU A 88 4.32 23.13 -1.01
C GLU A 88 4.98 22.33 0.14
N LEU A 89 5.03 21.01 0.00
CA LEU A 89 5.64 20.12 0.99
C LEU A 89 7.16 20.32 1.10
N LEU A 90 7.85 20.40 -0.04
CA LEU A 90 9.31 20.45 -0.10
C LEU A 90 9.87 21.85 0.17
N ASN A 91 9.12 22.91 -0.16
CA ASN A 91 9.52 24.30 0.09
C ASN A 91 8.93 24.86 1.39
N ARG A 92 8.34 24.01 2.24
CA ARG A 92 7.79 24.44 3.53
C ARG A 92 8.91 25.05 4.39
N PRO A 93 8.81 26.32 4.81
CA PRO A 93 9.82 26.93 5.68
C PRO A 93 9.87 26.23 7.03
N ALA A 94 11.04 26.26 7.66
CA ALA A 94 11.22 25.70 9.00
C ALA A 94 10.16 26.31 9.95
N PRO A 95 9.45 25.50 10.74
CA PRO A 95 8.45 26.00 11.67
C PRO A 95 9.13 26.96 12.65
N LEU A 96 8.63 28.21 12.73
CA LEU A 96 9.14 29.27 13.60
C LEU A 96 9.10 28.90 15.08
N ASN A 97 8.14 28.05 15.45
CA ASN A 97 8.01 27.52 16.79
C ASN A 97 8.84 26.25 16.88
N LEU A 98 10.14 26.41 17.13
CA LEU A 98 10.94 25.29 17.62
C LEU A 98 10.26 24.79 18.91
N PRO A 99 9.85 23.50 18.99
CA PRO A 99 9.40 22.96 20.26
C PRO A 99 10.53 23.17 21.25
N ASN A 100 10.22 23.82 22.39
CA ASN A 100 11.13 23.93 23.50
C ASN A 100 11.30 22.52 24.08
N ILE A 101 12.15 21.73 23.45
CA ILE A 101 12.62 20.46 23.98
C ILE A 101 13.57 20.88 25.09
N GLU A 102 13.06 20.89 26.32
CA GLU A 102 13.90 20.99 27.51
C GLU A 102 14.98 19.93 27.37
N ALA A 103 16.22 20.38 27.15
CA ALA A 103 17.34 19.49 26.95
C ALA A 103 17.50 18.68 28.24
N VAL A 104 17.06 17.42 28.21
CA VAL A 104 17.43 16.45 29.24
C VAL A 104 18.95 16.48 29.30
N PRO A 105 19.57 16.87 30.44
CA PRO A 105 21.02 16.89 30.55
C PRO A 105 21.54 15.52 30.16
N ALA A 106 22.49 15.48 29.24
CA ALA A 106 23.11 14.29 28.67
C ALA A 106 23.94 13.45 29.68
N ASN A 107 23.57 13.45 30.96
CA ASN A 107 24.16 12.65 32.01
C ASN A 107 23.53 11.25 32.07
N HIS A 108 23.10 10.70 30.94
CA HIS A 108 22.77 9.29 30.84
C HIS A 108 23.92 8.71 30.03
N PRO A 109 25.05 8.34 30.68
CA PRO A 109 26.13 7.70 29.98
C PRO A 109 25.56 6.45 29.31
N ILE A 110 25.44 6.47 27.99
CA ILE A 110 25.18 5.28 27.21
C ILE A 110 26.47 4.48 27.36
N PRO A 111 26.48 3.32 28.04
CA PRO A 111 27.66 2.48 28.05
C PRO A 111 27.83 1.96 26.62
N VAL A 112 28.75 2.60 25.90
CA VAL A 112 29.20 2.14 24.58
C VAL A 112 30.03 0.89 24.82
N ILE A 113 29.37 -0.25 25.03
CA ILE A 113 30.00 -1.55 25.11
C ILE A 113 30.17 -2.02 23.67
N PRO A 114 31.41 -2.15 23.15
CA PRO A 114 31.63 -2.72 21.84
C PRO A 114 31.18 -4.20 21.86
N PRO A 115 30.46 -4.68 20.82
CA PRO A 115 29.99 -6.06 20.77
C PRO A 115 31.17 -7.02 20.79
N THR A 116 31.04 -8.10 21.58
CA THR A 116 32.12 -9.09 21.71
C THR A 116 32.08 -10.04 20.52
N VAL A 117 33.24 -10.54 20.07
CA VAL A 117 33.36 -11.44 18.90
C VAL A 117 32.46 -12.68 18.97
N GLU A 118 32.09 -13.15 20.16
CA GLU A 118 31.16 -14.28 20.33
C GLU A 118 29.69 -13.90 20.10
N GLU A 119 29.27 -12.65 20.36
CA GLU A 119 27.92 -12.15 20.06
C GLU A 119 27.66 -12.03 18.56
N THR A 120 28.69 -11.76 17.76
CA THR A 120 28.54 -11.63 16.30
C THR A 120 28.34 -12.97 15.57
N LYS A 121 28.54 -14.11 16.26
CA LYS A 121 28.41 -15.45 15.66
C LYS A 121 26.99 -16.02 15.75
N ILE A 122 26.13 -15.51 16.65
CA ILE A 122 24.80 -16.09 16.93
C ILE A 122 23.70 -15.61 15.98
N THR A 123 23.93 -14.57 15.17
CA THR A 123 22.91 -13.93 14.31
C THR A 123 22.95 -14.37 12.85
N THR A 124 23.90 -15.22 12.46
CA THR A 124 23.93 -15.82 11.12
C THR A 124 23.36 -17.24 11.17
N ARG A 125 22.03 -17.37 11.05
CA ARG A 125 21.35 -18.64 10.75
C ARG A 125 20.11 -18.44 9.91
#